data_AF-A0AAN8TFE7-F1
#
_entry.id   AF-A0AAN8TFE7-F1
#
_cell.length_a   1.000
_cell.length_b   1.000
_cell.length_c   1.000
_cell.angle_alpha   90.00
_cell.angle_beta   90.00
_cell.angle_gamma   90.00
#
_symmetry.space_group_name_H-M   'P 1'
#
loop_
_entity.id
_entity.type
_entity.pdbx_description
1 polymer ?
#
loop_
_entity_poly.entity_id
_entity_poly.type
_entity_poly.pdbx_seq_one_letter_code
_entity_poly.pdbx_strand_id
1 'polypeptide(L)'
;MISMKCPAFDCNGILDIDSIMPVDFLMRVRDAIRLMEVLASPIVIDCPFMDCMCTLVDYLREYPIRACPECWRLFRKHHYGGYHDELEEDEEEEEEDEDEDDDDDDDEEEEERGGEGEETL
;
A
#
# COMPACT_ATOMS: atom_id res chain seq x y z
N MET A 1 14.90 -12.73 -3.86
CA MET A 1 16.02 -13.66 -4.08
C MET A 1 16.80 -13.18 -5.29
N ILE A 2 18.04 -12.75 -5.11
CA ILE A 2 18.91 -12.34 -6.22
C ILE A 2 19.61 -13.58 -6.76
N SER A 3 19.26 -13.94 -7.98
CA SER A 3 19.75 -15.13 -8.67
C SER A 3 20.52 -14.74 -9.91
N MET A 4 21.77 -15.18 -10.03
CA MET A 4 22.61 -14.91 -11.20
C MET A 4 23.04 -16.19 -11.89
N LYS A 5 23.25 -16.13 -13.21
CA LYS A 5 23.72 -17.29 -13.99
C LYS A 5 25.15 -17.65 -13.56
N CYS A 6 25.42 -18.95 -13.52
CA CYS A 6 26.76 -19.49 -13.35
C CYS A 6 27.72 -18.90 -14.40
N PRO A 7 28.87 -18.31 -14.01
CA PRO A 7 29.75 -17.60 -14.94
C PRO A 7 30.64 -18.51 -15.81
N ALA A 8 30.53 -19.84 -15.65
CA ALA A 8 31.22 -20.80 -16.51
C ALA A 8 30.45 -21.01 -17.82
N PHE A 9 31.18 -21.06 -18.94
CA PHE A 9 30.66 -20.90 -20.30
C PHE A 9 29.46 -21.82 -20.66
N ASP A 10 29.53 -23.10 -20.31
CA ASP A 10 28.48 -24.10 -20.59
C ASP A 10 27.57 -24.40 -19.38
N CYS A 11 27.61 -23.55 -18.35
CA CYS A 11 26.96 -23.80 -17.06
C CYS A 11 25.58 -23.13 -16.97
N ASN A 12 24.51 -23.89 -17.23
CA ASN A 12 23.13 -23.42 -17.05
C ASN A 12 22.67 -23.35 -15.57
N GLY A 13 23.59 -23.46 -14.61
CA GLY A 13 23.29 -23.34 -13.19
C GLY A 13 22.87 -21.92 -12.80
N ILE A 14 21.99 -21.83 -11.81
CA ILE A 14 21.67 -20.57 -11.14
C ILE A 14 22.44 -20.56 -9.81
N LEU A 15 23.20 -19.50 -9.58
CA LEU A 15 23.84 -19.22 -8.31
C LEU A 15 22.93 -18.29 -7.50
N ASP A 16 22.43 -18.81 -6.38
CA ASP A 16 21.90 -17.96 -5.31
C ASP A 16 23.08 -17.22 -4.65
N ILE A 17 23.05 -15.89 -4.69
CA ILE A 17 24.04 -15.07 -4.01
C ILE A 17 23.55 -14.50 -2.68
N ASP A 18 22.24 -14.49 -2.41
CA ASP A 18 21.71 -14.02 -1.11
C ASP A 18 22.24 -14.91 0.04
N SER A 19 22.48 -16.21 -0.21
CA SER A 19 23.08 -17.15 0.76
C SER A 19 24.62 -17.12 0.86
N ILE A 20 25.33 -16.35 0.02
CA ILE A 20 26.80 -16.42 -0.10
C ILE A 20 27.47 -15.06 0.13
N MET A 21 26.84 -13.97 -0.28
CA MET A 21 27.47 -12.64 -0.31
C MET A 21 27.10 -11.78 0.91
N PRO A 22 27.97 -10.87 1.36
CA PRO A 22 27.64 -9.90 2.41
C PRO A 22 26.46 -9.00 2.01
N VAL A 23 25.67 -8.56 2.99
CA VAL A 23 24.50 -7.68 2.80
C VAL A 23 24.84 -6.42 2.00
N ASP A 24 25.98 -5.78 2.28
CA ASP A 24 26.45 -4.57 1.57
C ASP A 24 26.69 -4.80 0.06
N PHE A 25 27.06 -6.02 -0.33
CA PHE A 25 27.19 -6.40 -1.73
C PHE A 25 25.81 -6.60 -2.36
N LEU A 26 24.92 -7.33 -1.68
CA LEU A 26 23.56 -7.60 -2.14
C LEU A 26 22.76 -6.31 -2.33
N MET A 27 22.91 -5.33 -1.44
CA MET A 27 22.30 -4.00 -1.59
C MET A 27 22.76 -3.29 -2.87
N ARG A 28 24.07 -3.26 -3.15
CA ARG A 28 24.61 -2.68 -4.39
C ARG A 28 24.13 -3.40 -5.64
N VAL A 29 23.92 -4.71 -5.58
CA VAL A 29 23.34 -5.48 -6.69
C VAL A 29 21.86 -5.15 -6.88
N ARG A 30 21.07 -4.96 -5.81
CA ARG A 30 19.68 -4.50 -5.90
C ARG A 30 19.59 -3.10 -6.52
N ASP A 31 20.44 -2.17 -6.10
CA ASP A 31 20.50 -0.83 -6.69
C ASP A 31 20.90 -0.86 -8.18
N ALA A 32 21.88 -1.70 -8.54
CA ALA A 32 22.28 -1.88 -9.94
C ALA A 32 21.16 -2.48 -10.80
N ILE A 33 20.40 -3.46 -10.29
CA ILE A 33 19.24 -4.04 -10.98
C ILE A 33 18.15 -2.98 -11.17
N ARG A 34 17.77 -2.26 -10.11
CA ARG A 34 16.78 -1.15 -10.17
C ARG A 34 17.15 -0.11 -11.22
N LEU A 35 18.43 0.29 -11.27
CA LEU A 35 18.93 1.24 -12.27
C LEU A 35 18.89 0.67 -13.69
N MET A 36 19.19 -0.62 -13.90
CA MET A 36 19.06 -1.26 -15.21
C MET A 36 17.60 -1.40 -15.66
N GLU A 37 16.67 -1.69 -14.76
CA GLU A 37 15.23 -1.76 -15.05
C GLU A 37 14.70 -0.40 -15.52
N VAL A 38 15.07 0.70 -14.84
CA VAL A 38 14.70 2.06 -15.24
C VAL A 38 15.37 2.49 -16.56
N LEU A 39 16.60 2.02 -16.84
CA LEU A 39 17.25 2.26 -18.14
C LEU A 39 16.61 1.45 -19.28
N ALA A 40 16.04 0.28 -19.00
CA ALA A 40 15.36 -0.57 -19.98
C ALA A 40 13.91 -0.13 -20.25
N SER A 41 13.23 0.43 -19.25
CA SER A 41 11.84 0.91 -19.33
C SER A 41 11.64 2.13 -18.42
N PRO A 42 12.11 3.32 -18.81
CA PRO A 42 11.99 4.52 -17.99
C PRO A 42 10.53 4.95 -17.85
N ILE A 43 10.05 5.06 -16.61
CA ILE A 43 8.78 5.74 -16.33
C ILE A 43 9.06 7.24 -16.38
N VAL A 44 8.56 7.90 -17.42
CA VAL A 44 8.57 9.36 -17.53
C VAL A 44 7.27 9.89 -16.95
N ILE A 45 7.36 10.95 -16.14
CA ILE A 45 6.22 11.66 -15.58
C ILE A 45 6.34 13.16 -15.84
N ASP A 46 5.22 13.81 -16.07
CA ASP A 46 5.11 15.26 -16.06
C ASP A 46 5.14 15.76 -14.61
N CYS A 47 5.60 17.00 -14.40
CA CYS A 47 5.48 17.65 -13.11
C CYS A 47 4.00 17.96 -12.82
N PRO A 48 3.44 17.62 -11.63
CA PRO A 48 2.02 17.88 -11.34
C PRO A 48 1.69 19.37 -11.22
N PHE A 49 2.70 20.22 -10.98
CA PHE A 49 2.51 21.66 -10.83
C PHE A 49 2.30 22.35 -12.20
N MET A 50 1.11 22.89 -12.41
CA MET A 50 0.64 23.48 -13.68
C MET A 50 1.52 24.61 -14.25
N ASP A 51 2.32 25.28 -13.42
CA ASP A 51 3.29 26.31 -13.83
C ASP A 51 4.66 25.75 -14.25
N CYS A 52 4.83 24.42 -14.22
CA CYS A 52 6.09 23.73 -14.54
C CYS A 52 5.89 22.63 -15.59
N MET A 53 6.14 22.92 -16.87
CA MET A 53 6.08 21.95 -17.97
C MET A 53 7.31 21.02 -18.05
N CYS A 54 7.93 20.70 -16.91
CA CYS A 54 9.11 19.83 -16.85
C CYS A 54 8.70 18.35 -16.77
N THR A 55 9.43 17.47 -17.44
CA THR A 55 9.27 16.02 -17.32
C THR A 55 10.49 15.40 -16.63
N LEU A 56 10.28 14.34 -15.86
CA LEU A 56 11.33 13.65 -15.11
C LEU A 56 11.16 12.13 -15.16
N VAL A 57 12.25 11.40 -14.91
CA VAL A 57 12.25 9.94 -14.83
C VAL A 57 12.01 9.51 -13.40
N ASP A 58 10.96 8.73 -13.15
CA ASP A 58 10.73 8.04 -11.88
C ASP A 58 11.58 6.76 -11.82
N TYR A 59 12.59 6.78 -10.96
CA TYR A 59 13.49 5.65 -10.71
C TYR A 59 12.87 4.53 -9.84
N LEU A 60 11.55 4.55 -9.58
CA LEU A 60 10.82 3.60 -8.74
C LEU A 60 11.48 3.33 -7.38
N ARG A 61 12.05 4.38 -6.77
CA ARG A 61 12.56 4.32 -5.40
C ARG A 61 11.41 4.09 -4.42
N GLU A 62 11.69 3.32 -3.37
CA GLU A 62 10.74 2.90 -2.31
C GLU A 62 10.12 4.08 -1.55
N TYR A 63 10.82 5.21 -1.46
CA TYR A 63 10.27 6.45 -0.93
C TYR A 63 9.14 6.97 -1.85
N PRO A 64 7.96 7.37 -1.34
CA PRO A 64 6.86 7.84 -2.18
C PRO A 64 7.05 9.28 -2.69
N ILE A 65 7.97 10.05 -2.09
CA ILE A 65 8.21 11.45 -2.44
C ILE A 65 9.08 11.57 -3.69
N ARG A 66 8.72 12.49 -4.59
CA ARG A 66 9.50 12.91 -5.76
C ARG A 66 9.80 14.40 -5.70
N ALA A 67 10.78 14.85 -6.48
CA ALA A 67 11.19 16.24 -6.60
C ALA A 67 11.35 16.60 -8.08
N CYS A 68 10.74 17.70 -8.53
CA CYS A 68 10.95 18.19 -9.89
C CYS A 68 12.36 18.81 -10.03
N PRO A 69 13.16 18.44 -11.05
CA PRO A 69 14.51 19.00 -11.22
C PRO A 69 14.53 20.48 -11.65
N GLU A 70 13.42 21.01 -12.18
CA GLU A 70 13.31 22.39 -12.67
C GLU A 70 12.76 23.34 -11.58
N CYS A 71 11.57 23.05 -11.03
CA CYS A 71 10.92 23.91 -10.03
C CYS A 71 11.25 23.54 -8.57
N TRP A 72 12.00 22.46 -8.33
CA TRP A 72 12.45 21.97 -7.01
C TRP A 72 11.35 21.62 -6.00
N ARG A 73 10.07 21.68 -6.40
CA ARG A 73 8.94 21.29 -5.54
C ARG A 73 8.89 19.77 -5.35
N LEU A 74 8.46 19.38 -4.16
CA LEU A 74 8.19 17.99 -3.80
C LEU A 74 6.73 17.62 -4.12
N PHE A 75 6.48 16.34 -4.37
CA PHE A 75 5.12 15.79 -4.58
C PHE A 75 5.07 14.30 -4.22
N ARG A 76 3.88 13.78 -3.87
CA ARG A 76 3.69 12.39 -3.39
C ARG A 76 3.20 11.49 -4.55
N LYS A 77 3.75 10.28 -4.66
CA LYS A 77 3.23 9.22 -5.55
C LYS A 77 2.17 8.40 -4.81
N HIS A 78 0.96 8.32 -5.34
CA HIS A 78 -0.13 7.52 -4.77
C HIS A 78 -0.13 6.11 -5.37
N HIS A 79 -0.61 5.13 -4.60
CA HIS A 79 -0.60 3.70 -4.97
C HIS A 79 -1.35 3.38 -6.28
N TYR A 80 -2.35 4.21 -6.64
CA TYR A 80 -3.15 4.07 -7.86
C TYR A 80 -2.57 4.79 -9.09
N GLY A 81 -1.31 5.25 -9.03
CA GLY A 81 -0.58 5.81 -10.18
C GLY A 81 -0.78 7.31 -10.43
N GLY A 82 -1.60 7.98 -9.62
CA GLY A 82 -1.68 9.44 -9.56
C GLY A 82 -0.53 10.07 -8.78
N TYR A 83 -0.33 11.37 -9.00
CA TYR A 83 0.55 12.23 -8.20
C TYR A 83 -0.30 13.39 -7.69
N HIS A 84 -0.25 13.64 -6.38
CA HIS A 84 -0.88 14.80 -5.75
C HIS A 84 0.21 15.77 -5.29
N ASP A 85 -0.08 17.06 -5.38
CA ASP A 85 0.79 18.15 -4.95
C ASP A 85 0.75 18.37 -3.43
N GLU A 86 -0.31 17.91 -2.76
CA GLU A 86 -0.49 18.08 -1.32
C GLU A 86 0.01 16.86 -0.53
N LEU A 87 0.73 17.14 0.56
CA LEU A 87 0.95 16.17 1.64
C LEU A 87 -0.26 16.27 2.57
N GLU A 88 -1.37 15.66 2.16
CA GLU A 88 -2.51 15.44 3.06
C GLU A 88 -1.99 14.77 4.33
N GLU A 89 -2.28 15.40 5.47
CA GLU A 89 -2.20 14.83 6.80
C GLU A 89 -3.38 13.84 6.91
N ASP A 90 -3.18 12.73 7.61
CA ASP A 90 -4.19 11.67 7.68
C ASP A 90 -5.36 12.15 8.57
N GLU A 91 -6.37 12.80 7.98
CA GLU A 91 -7.64 13.09 8.63
C GLU A 91 -8.38 11.77 8.85
N GLU A 92 -8.22 11.19 10.05
CA GLU A 92 -8.98 10.04 10.51
C GLU A 92 -10.46 10.45 10.63
N GLU A 93 -11.31 9.97 9.72
CA GLU A 93 -12.76 10.11 9.82
C GLU A 93 -13.24 9.33 11.06
N GLU A 94 -13.41 10.03 12.19
CA GLU A 94 -14.04 9.49 13.40
C GLU A 94 -15.51 9.15 13.06
N GLU A 95 -15.81 7.87 12.89
CA GLU A 95 -17.19 7.41 12.68
C GLU A 95 -18.00 7.67 13.97
N GLU A 96 -19.08 8.46 13.85
CA GLU A 96 -19.97 8.78 14.97
C GLU A 96 -20.81 7.52 15.33
N ASP A 97 -20.41 6.81 16.40
CA ASP A 97 -21.21 5.72 16.98
C ASP A 97 -22.59 6.25 17.43
N GLU A 98 -23.66 5.89 16.72
CA GLU A 98 -25.05 6.17 17.14
C GLU A 98 -25.44 5.25 18.31
N ASP A 99 -25.36 5.75 19.56
CA ASP A 99 -25.85 5.06 20.75
C ASP A 99 -27.37 4.74 20.64
N GLU A 100 -27.75 3.46 20.69
CA GLU A 100 -29.16 3.04 20.81
C GLU A 100 -29.63 3.19 22.27
N ASP A 101 -30.42 4.21 22.57
CA ASP A 101 -31.02 4.43 23.91
C ASP A 101 -32.03 3.32 24.28
N ASP A 102 -31.74 2.56 25.35
CA ASP A 102 -32.69 1.68 26.04
C ASP A 102 -33.72 2.52 26.84
N ASP A 103 -35.01 2.45 26.46
CA ASP A 103 -36.15 3.00 27.22
C ASP A 103 -37.09 1.86 27.66
N ASP A 104 -36.77 1.27 28.81
CA ASP A 104 -37.50 0.19 29.49
C ASP A 104 -38.37 0.81 30.61
N ASP A 105 -39.71 0.71 30.56
CA ASP A 105 -40.54 0.70 31.78
C ASP A 105 -41.97 0.11 31.55
N ASP A 106 -42.58 -0.35 32.64
CA ASP A 106 -43.81 -1.17 32.75
C ASP A 106 -45.16 -0.40 32.64
N ASP A 107 -46.28 -1.13 32.44
CA ASP A 107 -47.45 -1.05 33.36
C ASP A 107 -48.52 -2.19 33.22
N GLU A 108 -49.25 -2.49 34.31
CA GLU A 108 -50.31 -3.55 34.51
C GLU A 108 -51.72 -3.13 33.96
N GLU A 109 -52.83 -3.93 33.88
CA GLU A 109 -53.28 -5.27 34.36
C GLU A 109 -53.79 -6.12 33.13
N GLU A 110 -54.42 -7.31 33.15
CA GLU A 110 -55.07 -8.18 34.17
C GLU A 110 -55.06 -9.69 33.71
N GLU A 111 -55.94 -10.52 34.26
CA GLU A 111 -56.10 -11.98 34.08
C GLU A 111 -57.09 -12.43 32.95
N GLU A 112 -57.00 -13.70 32.52
CA GLU A 112 -58.11 -14.70 32.60
C GLU A 112 -57.72 -16.11 32.08
N ARG A 113 -57.12 -16.92 32.98
CA ARG A 113 -57.62 -18.25 33.39
C ARG A 113 -58.08 -19.33 32.37
N GLY A 114 -57.28 -20.41 32.25
CA GLY A 114 -57.68 -21.76 31.77
C GLY A 114 -56.51 -22.47 31.06
N GLY A 115 -56.19 -23.77 31.24
CA GLY A 115 -57.00 -24.93 31.63
C GLY A 115 -57.34 -25.75 30.36
N GLU A 116 -56.98 -27.03 30.19
CA GLU A 116 -56.30 -28.02 31.04
C GLU A 116 -55.31 -28.84 30.16
N GLY A 117 -54.45 -29.68 30.76
CA GLY A 117 -53.58 -30.60 30.01
C GLY A 117 -54.19 -32.00 29.91
N GLU A 118 -53.95 -32.72 28.81
CA GLU A 118 -54.27 -34.15 28.71
C GLU A 118 -53.09 -34.97 28.17
N GLU A 119 -52.76 -36.02 28.91
CA GLU A 119 -51.68 -36.97 28.65
C GLU A 119 -52.16 -38.15 27.78
N THR A 120 -51.33 -38.62 26.84
CA THR A 120 -51.52 -39.95 26.21
C THR A 120 -50.17 -40.61 25.91
N LEU A 121 -50.15 -41.95 25.94
CA LEU A 121 -48.98 -42.84 25.85
C LEU A 121 -48.42 -42.98 24.42
#